data_AF-A0ABD8AAX7-F1
#
_entry.id   AF-A0ABD8AAX7-F1
#
_cell.length_a   1.000
_cell.length_b   1.000
_cell.length_c   1.000
_cell.angle_alpha   90.00
_cell.angle_beta   90.00
_cell.angle_gamma   90.00
#
_symmetry.space_group_name_H-M   'P 1'
#
loop_
_entity.id
_entity.type
_entity.pdbx_description
1 polymer ?
#
loop_
_entity_poly.entity_id
_entity_poly.type
_entity_poly.pdbx_seq_one_letter_code
_entity_poly.pdbx_strand_id
1 'polypeptide(L)' 'MAQTISVLKWENEADVENAVHDIRAEMDRQGALSRETEQAMQHSLRVADARLTNRFLTRVREQAPDALHYFEEQGGGG' A
#
# COMPACT_ATOMS: atom_id res chain seq x y z
N MET A 1 12.01 -18.68 -9.78
CA MET A 1 11.38 -18.84 -8.46
C MET A 1 10.44 -17.65 -8.30
N ALA A 2 9.15 -17.86 -8.55
CA ALA A 2 8.15 -16.80 -8.45
C ALA A 2 7.95 -16.48 -6.97
N GLN A 3 8.27 -15.27 -6.56
CA GLN A 3 7.88 -14.74 -5.26
C GLN A 3 6.37 -14.51 -5.38
N THR A 4 5.58 -15.53 -5.07
CA THR A 4 4.13 -15.44 -5.01
C THR A 4 3.80 -14.29 -4.05
N ILE A 5 3.32 -13.18 -4.61
CA ILE A 5 2.74 -12.07 -3.87
C ILE A 5 1.54 -12.69 -3.13
N SER A 6 1.79 -13.12 -1.90
CA SER A 6 0.77 -13.70 -1.03
C SER A 6 -0.31 -12.66 -0.85
N VAL A 7 -1.45 -12.95 -1.48
CA VAL A 7 -2.77 -12.36 -1.31
C VAL A 7 -2.95 -11.98 0.18
N LEU A 8 -2.75 -10.70 0.53
CA LEU A 8 -3.71 -9.59 0.49
C LEU A 8 -4.60 -9.45 1.73
N LYS A 9 -4.04 -9.67 2.92
CA LYS A 9 -4.54 -9.04 4.14
C LYS A 9 -3.35 -8.68 5.02
N TRP A 10 -3.24 -7.42 5.40
CA TRP A 10 -2.28 -7.04 6.43
C TRP A 10 -2.80 -7.56 7.77
N GLU A 11 -2.03 -8.45 8.40
CA GLU A 11 -2.38 -9.00 9.71
C GLU A 11 -1.63 -8.28 10.84
N ASN A 12 -0.51 -7.63 10.49
CA ASN A 12 0.33 -6.92 11.44
C ASN A 12 0.99 -5.68 10.80
N GLU A 13 1.68 -4.90 11.62
CA GLU A 13 2.36 -3.67 11.18
C GLU A 13 3.55 -3.95 10.23
N ALA A 14 4.20 -5.11 10.34
CA ALA A 14 5.31 -5.46 9.43
C ALA A 14 4.81 -5.74 8.01
N ASP A 15 3.61 -6.29 7.84
CA ASP A 15 2.99 -6.42 6.52
C ASP A 15 2.75 -5.05 5.87
N VAL A 16 2.30 -4.09 6.67
CA VAL A 16 2.12 -2.69 6.24
C VAL A 16 3.46 -2.06 5.87
N GLU A 17 4.50 -2.26 6.67
CA GLU A 17 5.83 -1.70 6.38
C GLU A 17 6.45 -2.33 5.12
N ASN A 18 6.29 -3.64 4.90
CA ASN A 18 6.71 -4.31 3.68
C ASN A 18 5.96 -3.77 2.46
N ALA A 19 4.64 -3.59 2.56
CA ALA A 19 3.83 -3.02 1.49
C ALA A 19 4.27 -1.61 1.10
N VAL A 20 4.53 -0.74 2.09
CA VAL A 20 5.02 0.62 1.82
C VAL A 20 6.43 0.61 1.22
N HIS A 21 7.29 -0.31 1.67
CA HIS A 21 8.61 -0.48 1.09
C HIS A 21 8.54 -0.90 -0.39
N ASP A 22 7.62 -1.82 -0.73
CA ASP A 22 7.43 -2.27 -2.11
C ASP A 22 6.89 -1.14 -3.00
N ILE A 23 5.88 -0.39 -2.52
CA ILE A 23 5.36 0.81 -3.19
C ILE A 23 6.48 1.81 -3.47
N ARG A 24 7.29 2.12 -2.45
CA ARG A 24 8.40 3.06 -2.59
C ARG A 24 9.44 2.56 -3.59
N ALA A 25 9.81 1.28 -3.53
CA ALA A 25 10.78 0.68 -4.44
C ALA A 25 10.28 0.68 -5.90
N GLU A 26 8.99 0.46 -6.12
CA GLU A 26 8.41 0.52 -7.46
C GLU A 26 8.32 1.95 -7.98
N MET A 27 7.84 2.90 -7.17
CA MET A 27 7.81 4.33 -7.51
C MET A 27 9.20 4.87 -7.81
N ASP A 28 10.23 4.47 -7.06
CA ASP A 28 11.63 4.87 -7.30
C ASP A 28 12.17 4.33 -8.64
N ARG A 29 11.79 3.10 -9.00
CA ARG A 29 12.24 2.47 -10.26
C ARG A 29 11.47 2.92 -11.50
N GLN A 30 10.16 3.08 -11.39
CA GLN A 30 9.26 3.29 -12.54
C GLN A 30 8.64 4.69 -12.57
N GLY A 31 8.72 5.46 -11.49
CA GLY A 31 8.04 6.74 -11.33
C GLY A 31 6.54 6.65 -11.08
N ALA A 32 5.97 5.44 -11.09
CA ALA A 32 4.55 5.16 -10.91
C ALA A 32 4.34 3.74 -10.36
N LEU A 33 3.20 3.49 -9.71
CA LEU A 33 2.78 2.15 -9.33
C LEU A 33 2.25 1.38 -10.53
N SER A 34 2.61 0.09 -10.60
CA SER A 34 2.00 -0.84 -11.52
C SER A 34 0.53 -1.08 -11.13
N ARG A 35 -0.34 -1.32 -12.11
CA ARG A 35 -1.76 -1.66 -11.83
C ARG A 35 -1.92 -2.87 -10.92
N GLU A 36 -1.05 -3.87 -11.05
CA GLU A 36 -1.10 -5.07 -10.19
C GLU A 36 -0.83 -4.71 -8.72
N THR A 37 0.22 -3.93 -8.47
CA THR A 37 0.57 -3.40 -7.14
C THR A 37 -0.54 -2.51 -6.59
N GLU A 38 -1.06 -1.58 -7.38
CA GLU A 38 -2.17 -0.70 -6.98
C GLU A 38 -3.37 -1.52 -6.53
N GLN A 39 -3.84 -2.46 -7.36
CA GLN A 39 -5.01 -3.28 -7.06
C GLN A 39 -4.79 -4.17 -5.83
N ALA A 40 -3.58 -4.71 -5.67
CA ALA A 40 -3.20 -5.46 -4.49
C ALA A 40 -3.28 -4.57 -3.24
N MET A 41 -2.55 -3.46 -3.22
CA MET A 41 -2.49 -2.59 -2.05
C MET A 41 -3.87 -2.00 -1.68
N GLN A 42 -4.70 -1.64 -2.67
CA GLN A 42 -6.08 -1.21 -2.43
C GLN A 42 -6.98 -2.32 -1.86
N HIS A 43 -6.82 -3.57 -2.32
CA HIS A 43 -7.58 -4.69 -1.77
C HIS A 43 -7.20 -4.91 -0.30
N SER A 44 -5.91 -4.96 0.03
CA SER A 44 -5.44 -5.04 1.42
C SER A 44 -5.98 -3.89 2.28
N LEU A 45 -5.93 -2.65 1.77
CA LEU A 45 -6.41 -1.47 2.47
C LEU A 45 -7.91 -1.56 2.80
N ARG A 46 -8.71 -2.15 1.90
CA ARG A 46 -10.16 -2.34 2.08
C ARG A 46 -10.50 -3.39 3.14
N VAL A 47 -9.69 -4.43 3.31
CA VAL A 47 -9.96 -5.54 4.25
C VAL A 47 -9.20 -5.42 5.58
N ALA A 48 -8.25 -4.49 5.66
CA ALA A 48 -7.45 -4.24 6.85
C ALA A 48 -8.26 -3.52 7.94
N ASP A 49 -7.91 -3.79 9.20
CA ASP A 49 -8.48 -3.07 10.34
C ASP A 49 -8.02 -1.60 10.35
N ALA A 50 -8.85 -0.72 10.92
CA ALA A 50 -8.63 0.73 10.94
C ALA A 50 -7.24 1.14 11.48
N ARG A 51 -6.67 0.38 12.41
CA ARG A 51 -5.31 0.61 12.92
C ARG A 51 -4.26 0.44 11.82
N LEU A 52 -4.35 -0.64 11.04
CA LEU A 52 -3.40 -0.96 9.98
C LEU A 52 -3.60 -0.02 8.78
N THR A 53 -4.85 0.29 8.44
CA THR A 53 -5.20 1.29 7.42
C THR A 53 -4.58 2.66 7.75
N ASN A 54 -4.77 3.15 8.97
CA ASN A 54 -4.23 4.44 9.38
C ASN A 54 -2.69 4.43 9.42
N ARG A 55 -2.10 3.32 9.87
CA ARG A 55 -0.64 3.11 9.83
C ARG A 55 -0.11 3.15 8.40
N PHE A 56 -0.76 2.47 7.47
CA PHE A 56 -0.40 2.47 6.05
C PHE A 56 -0.44 3.86 5.45
N LEU A 57 -1.58 4.57 5.59
CA LEU A 57 -1.72 5.93 5.04
C LEU A 57 -0.70 6.89 5.63
N THR A 58 -0.41 6.78 6.93
CA THR A 58 0.67 7.56 7.58
C THR A 58 2.02 7.25 6.95
N ARG A 59 2.36 5.97 6.80
CA ARG A 59 3.66 5.54 6.25
C ARG A 59 3.83 5.90 4.78
N VAL A 60 2.78 5.78 3.95
CA VAL A 60 2.80 6.24 2.56
C VAL A 60 3.03 7.74 2.51
N ARG A 61 2.33 8.53 3.32
CA ARG A 61 2.53 9.99 3.38
C ARG A 61 3.95 10.38 3.81
N GLU A 62 4.57 9.63 4.71
CA GLU A 62 5.94 9.89 5.19
C GLU A 62 7.01 9.48 4.17
N GLN A 63 6.84 8.33 3.49
CA GLN A 63 7.91 7.69 2.71
C GLN A 63 7.71 7.74 1.19
N ALA A 64 6.47 7.83 0.73
CA ALA A 64 6.09 7.83 -0.67
C ALA A 64 4.87 8.76 -0.89
N PRO A 65 5.00 10.07 -0.61
CA PRO A 65 3.87 11.01 -0.69
C PRO A 65 3.24 11.05 -2.09
N ASP A 66 4.04 10.87 -3.15
CA ASP A 66 3.57 10.75 -4.53
C ASP A 66 2.75 9.49 -4.80
N ALA A 67 2.77 8.49 -3.91
CA ALA A 67 1.92 7.31 -4.06
C ALA A 67 0.57 7.48 -3.35
N LEU A 68 0.38 8.56 -2.58
CA LEU A 68 -0.81 8.74 -1.75
C LEU A 68 -2.08 8.84 -2.60
N HIS A 69 -2.04 9.50 -3.77
CA HIS A 69 -3.20 9.67 -4.64
C HIS A 69 -3.80 8.36 -5.15
N TYR A 70 -3.01 7.27 -5.18
CA TYR A 70 -3.51 5.93 -5.52
C TYR A 70 -4.40 5.32 -4.42
N PHE A 71 -4.36 5.87 -3.21
CA PHE A 71 -5.04 5.33 -2.03
C PHE A 71 -6.03 6.32 -1.40
N GLU A 72 -6.06 7.58 -1.85
CA GLU A 72 -6.95 8.63 -1.32
C GLU A 72 -8.45 8.30 -1.51
N GLU A 73 -8.86 7.58 -2.56
CA GLU A 73 -10.26 7.16 -2.75
C GLU A 73 -10.81 6.26 -1.63
N GLN A 74 -9.95 5.59 -0.86
CA GLN A 74 -10.37 4.78 0.31
C GLN A 74 -10.19 5.54 1.64
N GLY A 75 -9.51 6.69 1.63
CA GLY A 75 -9.07 7.41 2.83
C GLY A 75 -9.87 8.67 3.20
N GLY A 76 -10.70 9.20 2.29
CA GLY A 76 -11.52 10.37 2.62
C GLY A 76 -12.50 10.80 1.54
N GLY A 77 -13.80 10.80 1.89
CA GLY A 77 -14.81 11.57 1.18
C GLY A 77 -16.16 10.90 1.01
N GLY A 78 -16.92 10.78 2.11
CA GLY A 78 -18.33 10.39 2.15
C GLY A 78 -18.83 10.38 3.58
#